data_AF-A0A3D2PDY7-F1
#
_entry.id   AF-A0A3D2PDY7-F1
#
_cell.length_a   1.000
_cell.length_b   1.000
_cell.length_c   1.000
_cell.angle_alpha   90.00
_cell.angle_beta   90.00
_cell.angle_gamma   90.00
#
_symmetry.space_group_name_H-M   'P 1'
#
loop_
_entity.id
_entity.type
_entity.pdbx_description
1 polymer ?
#
loop_
_entity_poly.entity_id
_entity_poly.type
_entity_poly.pdbx_seq_one_letter_code
_entity_poly.pdbx_strand_id
1 'polypeptide(L)'
;MRVGEDKGEGFANYFAVLDEKSLEKIFHVDLKTYLVDDLLCMADRMSMANSLELRVPLCDIRLVEFSAQVPFSLKVRGFTMKYLLKKMMAEILPKEIIQQKKMGFMVPLRRWTAEEMNPLIEEYLSERVIKKRGYFQPEGINWLFEQHRLKKKNFADQIYALLVLETWQRLFL
;
A
#
# COMPACT_ATOMS: atom_id res chain seq x y z
N MET A 1 -6.78 8.08 -20.82
CA MET A 1 -7.09 6.85 -20.06
C MET A 1 -8.24 6.15 -20.76
N ARG A 2 -7.95 5.20 -21.66
CA ARG A 2 -9.00 4.40 -22.30
C ARG A 2 -9.37 3.29 -21.33
N VAL A 3 -10.53 3.42 -20.70
CA VAL A 3 -11.14 2.33 -19.93
C VAL A 3 -11.75 1.38 -20.95
N GLY A 4 -11.00 0.37 -21.36
CA GLY A 4 -11.42 -0.62 -22.34
C GLY A 4 -11.17 -2.01 -21.79
N GLU A 5 -12.27 -2.73 -21.53
CA GLU A 5 -12.47 -4.19 -21.68
C GLU A 5 -11.39 -5.18 -21.22
N ASP A 6 -10.45 -4.82 -20.36
CA ASP A 6 -9.52 -5.83 -19.83
C ASP A 6 -10.20 -6.63 -18.71
N LYS A 7 -10.72 -7.82 -19.05
CA LYS A 7 -11.33 -8.81 -18.13
C LYS A 7 -10.29 -9.48 -17.21
N GLY A 8 -9.22 -8.78 -16.85
CA GLY A 8 -8.08 -9.31 -16.10
C GLY A 8 -7.11 -10.12 -16.97
N GLU A 9 -7.24 -10.07 -18.30
CA GLU A 9 -6.31 -10.69 -19.25
C GLU A 9 -4.91 -10.05 -19.17
N GLY A 10 -4.84 -8.73 -18.94
CA GLY A 10 -3.59 -8.02 -18.69
C GLY A 10 -2.85 -8.53 -17.46
N PHE A 11 -3.57 -8.89 -16.40
CA PHE A 11 -2.98 -9.47 -15.19
C PHE A 11 -2.52 -10.91 -15.39
N ALA A 12 -3.28 -11.72 -16.14
CA ALA A 12 -2.94 -13.10 -16.45
C ALA A 12 -1.57 -13.23 -17.15
N ASN A 13 -1.23 -12.25 -18.00
CA ASN A 13 0.06 -12.19 -18.68
C ASN A 13 1.26 -12.12 -17.72
N TYR A 14 1.14 -11.43 -16.57
CA TYR A 14 2.24 -11.38 -15.59
C TYR A 14 2.52 -12.73 -14.92
N PHE A 15 1.54 -13.64 -14.89
CA PHE A 15 1.68 -14.97 -14.29
C PHE A 15 2.04 -16.07 -15.31
N ALA A 16 1.93 -15.78 -16.61
CA ALA A 16 2.16 -16.74 -17.69
C ALA A 16 3.64 -16.93 -18.06
N VAL A 17 4.53 -16.02 -17.64
CA VAL A 17 5.94 -15.94 -18.12
C VAL A 17 6.86 -16.99 -17.47
N LEU A 18 6.47 -17.58 -16.34
CA LEU A 18 7.28 -18.57 -15.63
C LEU A 18 6.50 -19.88 -15.52
N ASP A 19 7.16 -21.02 -15.65
CA ASP A 19 6.55 -22.33 -15.39
C ASP A 19 6.84 -22.70 -13.92
N GLU A 20 5.86 -23.26 -13.20
CA GLU A 20 5.82 -23.55 -11.73
C GLU A 20 5.20 -22.51 -10.77
N LYS A 21 4.71 -23.03 -9.63
CA LYS A 21 4.24 -22.31 -8.42
C LYS A 21 5.41 -21.80 -7.58
N SER A 22 6.30 -21.00 -8.16
CA SER A 22 7.49 -20.48 -7.47
C SER A 22 7.22 -19.10 -6.84
N LEU A 23 7.86 -18.83 -5.69
CA LEU A 23 7.84 -17.50 -5.07
C LEU A 23 8.43 -16.42 -6.01
N GLU A 24 9.22 -16.81 -7.01
CA GLU A 24 9.81 -15.91 -8.01
C GLU A 24 8.75 -15.26 -8.91
N LYS A 25 7.61 -15.93 -9.19
CA LYS A 25 6.47 -15.30 -9.88
C LYS A 25 5.92 -14.11 -9.13
N ILE A 26 5.82 -14.21 -7.80
CA ILE A 26 5.31 -13.12 -6.96
C ILE A 26 6.24 -11.92 -7.06
N PHE A 27 7.57 -12.13 -7.00
CA PHE A 27 8.53 -11.05 -7.21
C PHE A 27 8.43 -10.42 -8.60
N HIS A 28 8.22 -11.22 -9.65
CA HIS A 28 8.03 -10.70 -11.00
C HIS A 28 6.80 -9.80 -11.12
N VAL A 29 5.66 -10.26 -10.58
CA VAL A 29 4.41 -9.49 -10.58
C VAL A 29 4.55 -8.21 -9.75
N ASP A 30 5.17 -8.28 -8.58
CA ASP A 30 5.41 -7.12 -7.72
C ASP A 30 6.27 -6.08 -8.43
N LEU A 31 7.32 -6.49 -9.16
CA LEU A 31 8.17 -5.59 -9.94
C LEU A 31 7.43 -4.90 -11.08
N LYS A 32 6.36 -5.51 -11.60
CA LYS A 32 5.61 -5.01 -12.77
C LYS A 32 4.33 -4.27 -12.42
N THR A 33 3.84 -4.43 -11.20
CA THR A 33 2.58 -3.83 -10.74
C THR A 33 2.85 -2.99 -9.49
N TYR A 34 2.91 -3.62 -8.31
CA TYR A 34 3.00 -2.95 -7.02
C TYR A 34 4.16 -1.94 -6.90
N LEU A 35 5.35 -2.28 -7.40
CA LEU A 35 6.49 -1.38 -7.35
C LEU A 35 6.28 -0.14 -8.22
N VAL A 36 5.82 -0.32 -9.46
CA VAL A 36 5.76 0.76 -10.47
C VAL A 36 4.51 1.61 -10.27
N ASP A 37 3.36 0.97 -10.10
CA ASP A 37 2.06 1.63 -10.11
C ASP A 37 1.66 2.22 -8.75
N ASP A 38 2.18 1.66 -7.65
CA ASP A 38 1.88 2.14 -6.30
C ASP A 38 3.11 2.81 -5.67
N LEU A 39 4.16 2.04 -5.35
CA LEU A 39 5.27 2.53 -4.53
C LEU A 39 6.04 3.69 -5.18
N LEU A 40 6.49 3.53 -6.42
CA LEU A 40 7.27 4.56 -7.13
C LEU A 40 6.40 5.75 -7.52
N CYS A 41 5.18 5.49 -8.02
CA CYS A 41 4.23 6.53 -8.38
C CYS A 41 3.85 7.42 -7.18
N MET A 42 3.51 6.81 -6.04
CA MET A 42 3.16 7.55 -4.83
C MET A 42 4.36 8.36 -4.33
N ALA A 43 5.55 7.74 -4.27
CA ALA A 43 6.73 8.40 -3.73
C ALA A 43 7.16 9.62 -4.58
N ASP A 44 7.15 9.49 -5.91
CA ASP A 44 7.44 10.59 -6.84
C ASP A 44 6.42 11.74 -6.71
N ARG A 45 5.13 11.42 -6.73
CA ARG A 45 4.06 12.43 -6.61
C ARG A 45 4.14 13.19 -5.30
N MET A 46 4.42 12.51 -4.18
CA MET A 46 4.51 13.14 -2.86
C MET A 46 5.78 13.98 -2.72
N SER A 47 6.91 13.55 -3.27
CA SER A 47 8.15 14.32 -3.21
C SER A 47 8.09 15.56 -4.11
N MET A 48 7.63 15.40 -5.35
CA MET A 48 7.55 16.49 -6.32
C MET A 48 6.50 17.53 -5.97
N ALA A 49 5.43 17.16 -5.26
CA ALA A 49 4.48 18.12 -4.68
C ALA A 49 5.16 19.12 -3.72
N ASN A 50 6.33 18.76 -3.19
CA ASN A 50 7.16 19.59 -2.31
C ASN A 50 8.48 20.01 -2.96
N SER A 51 8.60 19.91 -4.29
CA SER A 51 9.84 20.21 -5.05
C SER A 51 11.07 19.41 -4.58
N LEU A 52 10.87 18.19 -4.09
CA LEU A 52 11.94 17.29 -3.65
C LEU A 52 12.19 16.19 -4.68
N GLU A 53 13.44 16.05 -5.11
CA GLU A 53 13.88 14.93 -5.95
C GLU A 53 14.19 13.69 -5.08
N LEU A 54 13.36 12.66 -5.19
CA LEU A 54 13.59 11.38 -4.49
C LEU A 54 14.48 10.45 -5.33
N ARG A 55 15.46 9.81 -4.68
CA ARG A 55 16.28 8.75 -5.28
C ARG A 55 15.99 7.42 -4.62
N VAL A 56 15.95 6.35 -5.42
CA VAL A 56 15.65 4.97 -4.97
C VAL A 56 16.81 4.02 -5.31
N PRO A 57 17.95 4.06 -4.58
CA PRO A 57 19.16 3.31 -4.95
C PRO A 57 18.97 1.79 -5.07
N LEU A 58 18.03 1.22 -4.31
CA LEU A 58 17.72 -0.21 -4.39
C LEU A 58 17.02 -0.63 -5.70
N CYS A 59 16.55 0.34 -6.49
CA CYS A 59 15.95 0.13 -7.81
C CYS A 59 16.95 0.40 -8.95
N ASP A 60 18.26 0.52 -8.67
CA ASP A 60 19.27 0.57 -9.74
C ASP A 60 19.17 -0.71 -10.61
N ILE A 61 19.15 -0.52 -11.93
CA ILE A 61 18.95 -1.62 -12.88
C ILE A 61 19.94 -2.77 -12.68
N ARG A 62 21.21 -2.45 -12.40
CA ARG A 62 22.27 -3.45 -12.20
C ARG A 62 22.02 -4.26 -10.94
N LEU A 63 21.53 -3.60 -9.88
CA LEU A 63 21.20 -4.27 -8.63
C LEU A 63 19.96 -5.16 -8.76
N VAL A 64 18.95 -4.71 -9.50
CA VAL A 64 17.75 -5.50 -9.77
C VAL A 64 18.08 -6.73 -10.63
N GLU A 65 18.86 -6.56 -11.69
CA GLU A 65 19.33 -7.66 -12.55
C GLU A 65 20.18 -8.67 -11.76
N PHE A 66 21.12 -8.18 -10.94
CA PHE A 66 21.88 -9.05 -10.04
C PHE A 66 20.96 -9.80 -9.07
N SER A 67 20.01 -9.10 -8.44
CA SER A 67 19.04 -9.70 -7.51
C SER A 67 18.20 -10.78 -8.20
N ALA A 68 17.84 -10.61 -9.47
CA ALA A 68 17.11 -11.62 -10.23
C ALA A 68 17.90 -12.93 -10.37
N GLN A 69 19.23 -12.85 -10.51
CA GLN A 69 20.13 -14.01 -10.62
C GLN A 69 20.46 -14.67 -9.27
N VAL A 70 20.25 -13.99 -8.14
CA VAL A 70 20.53 -14.55 -6.82
C VAL A 70 19.58 -15.72 -6.51
N PRO A 71 20.10 -16.91 -6.10
CA PRO A 71 19.28 -18.04 -5.69
C PRO A 71 18.26 -17.67 -4.61
N PHE A 72 17.03 -18.18 -4.73
CA PHE A 72 15.96 -17.84 -3.80
C PHE A 72 16.29 -18.15 -2.33
N SER A 73 17.05 -19.22 -2.07
CA SER A 73 17.53 -19.62 -0.74
C SER A 73 18.43 -18.59 -0.05
N LEU A 74 19.02 -17.66 -0.81
CA LEU A 74 19.79 -16.53 -0.28
C LEU A 74 18.94 -15.26 -0.09
N LYS A 75 17.77 -15.18 -0.73
CA LYS A 75 16.78 -14.11 -0.52
C LYS A 75 15.99 -14.39 0.77
N VAL A 76 15.57 -15.65 0.95
CA VAL A 76 14.83 -16.14 2.11
C VAL A 76 15.48 -17.42 2.64
N ARG A 77 15.86 -17.41 3.93
CA ARG A 77 16.47 -18.57 4.59
C ARG A 77 15.73 -18.91 5.88
N GLY A 78 14.96 -19.99 5.86
CA GLY A 78 14.01 -20.30 6.94
C GLY A 78 13.00 -19.16 7.12
N PHE A 79 12.86 -18.66 8.35
CA PHE A 79 12.02 -17.49 8.65
C PHE A 79 12.72 -16.13 8.45
N THR A 80 13.95 -16.13 7.93
CA THR A 80 14.73 -14.90 7.71
C THR A 80 14.54 -14.38 6.30
N MET A 81 13.78 -13.30 6.15
CA MET A 81 13.68 -12.52 4.92
C MET A 81 14.90 -11.60 4.74
N LYS A 82 15.20 -11.24 3.48
CA LYS A 82 16.33 -10.35 3.11
C LYS A 82 17.65 -10.90 3.62
N TYR A 83 17.84 -12.23 3.59
CA TYR A 83 18.95 -12.91 4.25
C TYR A 83 20.32 -12.41 3.74
N LEU A 84 20.54 -12.41 2.43
CA LEU A 84 21.77 -11.92 1.82
C LEU A 84 22.05 -10.45 2.18
N LEU A 85 21.04 -9.58 2.07
CA LEU A 85 21.18 -8.15 2.41
C LEU A 85 21.53 -7.96 3.90
N LYS A 86 20.88 -8.70 4.81
CA LYS A 86 21.20 -8.68 6.24
C LYS A 86 22.63 -9.14 6.52
N LYS A 87 23.10 -10.18 5.80
CA LYS A 87 24.49 -10.68 5.90
C LYS A 87 25.49 -9.62 5.44
N MET A 88 25.26 -8.98 4.28
CA MET A 88 26.16 -7.96 3.73
C MET A 88 26.25 -6.72 4.63
N MET A 89 25.15 -6.33 5.27
CA MET A 89 25.10 -5.13 6.11
C MET A 89 25.51 -5.36 7.56
N ALA A 90 25.80 -6.61 7.96
CA ALA A 90 26.09 -6.97 9.35
C ALA A 90 27.35 -6.31 9.93
N GLU A 91 28.28 -5.92 9.06
CA GLU A 91 29.51 -5.22 9.46
C GLU A 91 29.36 -3.68 9.42
N ILE A 92 28.28 -3.18 8.82
CA ILE A 92 28.04 -1.75 8.62
C ILE A 92 27.00 -1.22 9.61
N LEU A 93 25.96 -2.00 9.89
CA LEU A 93 24.83 -1.60 10.73
C LEU A 93 24.87 -2.27 12.11
N PRO A 94 24.35 -1.60 13.17
CA PRO A 94 24.20 -2.20 14.49
C PRO A 94 23.39 -3.50 14.45
N LYS A 95 23.73 -4.45 15.34
CA LYS A 95 23.09 -5.77 15.38
C LYS A 95 21.59 -5.67 15.60
N GLU A 96 21.15 -4.68 16.37
CA GLU A 96 19.75 -4.41 16.69
C GLU A 96 18.97 -4.13 15.40
N ILE A 97 19.50 -3.32 14.49
CA ILE A 97 18.88 -2.99 13.20
C ILE A 97 18.82 -4.21 12.28
N ILE A 98 19.91 -5.00 12.22
CA ILE A 98 19.97 -6.22 11.40
C ILE A 98 18.96 -7.27 11.86
N GLN A 99 18.77 -7.40 13.17
CA GLN A 99 17.88 -8.39 13.77
C GLN A 99 16.41 -7.98 13.77
N GLN A 100 16.09 -6.71 13.50
CA GLN A 100 14.70 -6.26 13.41
C GLN A 100 13.88 -7.08 12.40
N LYS A 101 12.63 -7.35 12.78
CA LYS A 101 11.62 -7.92 11.89
C LYS A 101 11.24 -6.89 10.83
N LYS A 102 10.84 -7.36 9.64
CA LYS A 102 10.32 -6.48 8.59
C LYS A 102 9.06 -5.81 9.13
N MET A 103 9.11 -4.48 9.24
CA MET A 103 7.96 -3.64 9.53
C MET A 103 7.50 -3.01 8.21
N GLY A 104 6.19 -3.00 7.97
CA GLY A 104 5.62 -2.22 6.88
C GLY A 104 5.59 -0.74 7.23
N PHE A 105 5.49 0.12 6.23
CA PHE A 105 5.22 1.55 6.40
C PHE A 105 3.72 1.77 6.55
N MET A 106 3.13 1.21 7.60
CA MET A 106 1.70 1.34 7.83
C MET A 106 1.38 2.76 8.33
N VAL A 107 0.49 3.41 7.61
CA VAL A 107 -0.12 4.67 8.05
C VAL A 107 -0.94 4.40 9.32
N PRO A 108 -0.89 5.25 10.35
CA PRO A 108 -1.61 5.04 11.60
C PRO A 108 -3.11 5.39 11.45
N LEU A 109 -3.78 4.79 10.45
CA LEU A 109 -5.16 5.09 10.09
C LEU A 109 -6.09 5.02 11.29
N ARG A 110 -5.97 4.00 12.14
CA ARG A 110 -6.79 3.87 13.36
C ARG A 110 -6.71 5.09 14.27
N ARG A 111 -5.53 5.70 14.41
CA ARG A 111 -5.36 6.91 15.21
C ARG A 111 -5.95 8.10 14.46
N TRP A 112 -5.61 8.23 13.18
CA TRP A 112 -6.08 9.32 12.33
C TRP A 112 -7.61 9.39 12.26
N THR A 113 -8.29 8.28 11.97
CA THR A 113 -9.75 8.24 11.84
C THR A 113 -10.50 8.33 13.17
N ALA A 114 -9.83 8.13 14.30
CA ALA A 114 -10.45 8.28 15.63
C ALA A 114 -10.27 9.69 16.23
N GLU A 115 -9.21 10.39 15.83
CA GLU A 115 -8.76 11.61 16.50
C GLU A 115 -8.53 12.75 15.49
N GLU A 116 -7.56 12.59 14.59
CA GLU A 116 -7.02 13.70 13.78
C GLU A 116 -7.88 14.06 12.55
N MET A 117 -8.64 13.11 12.01
CA MET A 117 -9.46 13.26 10.80
C MET A 117 -10.93 13.57 11.09
N ASN A 118 -11.32 13.75 12.36
CA ASN A 118 -12.72 14.03 12.72
C ASN A 118 -13.33 15.20 11.93
N PRO A 119 -12.66 16.35 11.74
CA PRO A 119 -13.21 17.44 10.93
C PRO A 119 -13.50 17.04 9.48
N LEU A 120 -12.60 16.25 8.88
CA LEU A 120 -12.76 15.76 7.50
C LEU A 120 -13.92 14.75 7.41
N ILE A 121 -14.03 13.86 8.40
CA ILE A 121 -15.12 12.88 8.48
C ILE A 121 -16.47 13.58 8.61
N GLU A 122 -16.57 14.59 9.47
CA GLU A 122 -17.80 15.38 9.63
C GLU A 122 -18.17 16.13 8.34
N GLU A 123 -17.19 16.71 7.63
CA GLU A 123 -17.45 17.44 6.40
C GLU A 123 -17.84 16.50 5.23
N TYR A 124 -17.14 15.38 5.06
CA TYR A 124 -17.30 14.49 3.90
C TYR A 124 -18.37 13.43 4.13
N LEU A 125 -18.58 12.99 5.36
CA LEU A 125 -19.47 11.88 5.70
C LEU A 125 -20.61 12.30 6.65
N SER A 126 -20.95 13.59 6.70
CA SER A 126 -22.17 14.05 7.40
C SER A 126 -23.42 13.36 6.87
N GLU A 127 -24.41 13.21 7.74
CA GLU A 127 -25.73 12.66 7.39
C GLU A 127 -26.33 13.33 6.15
N ARG A 128 -26.16 14.65 6.00
CA ARG A 128 -26.62 15.38 4.82
C ARG A 128 -25.94 14.89 3.54
N VAL A 129 -24.62 14.70 3.55
CA VAL A 129 -23.85 14.23 2.40
C VAL A 129 -24.24 12.79 2.07
N ILE A 130 -24.31 11.92 3.08
CA ILE A 130 -24.72 10.52 2.92
C ILE A 130 -26.13 10.42 2.31
N LYS A 131 -27.10 11.16 2.86
CA LYS A 131 -28.47 11.21 2.33
C LYS A 131 -28.53 11.72 0.89
N LYS A 132 -27.74 12.76 0.57
CA LYS A 132 -27.68 13.31 -0.79
C LYS A 132 -27.17 12.30 -1.81
N ARG A 133 -26.18 11.47 -1.45
CA ARG A 133 -25.63 10.42 -2.33
C ARG A 133 -26.58 9.23 -2.48
N GLY A 134 -27.28 8.85 -1.41
CA GLY A 134 -28.32 7.81 -1.45
C GLY A 134 -27.80 6.36 -1.51
N TYR A 135 -26.49 6.13 -1.39
CA TYR A 135 -25.90 4.78 -1.42
C TYR A 135 -25.92 4.06 -0.06
N PHE A 136 -25.88 4.81 1.04
CA PHE A 136 -25.72 4.27 2.39
C PHE A 136 -26.79 4.81 3.33
N GLN A 137 -27.13 4.00 4.34
CA GLN A 137 -28.01 4.40 5.43
C GLN A 137 -27.23 5.23 6.46
N PRO A 138 -27.64 6.49 6.75
CA PRO A 138 -26.93 7.35 7.70
C PRO A 138 -26.77 6.73 9.09
N GLU A 139 -27.76 5.96 9.54
CA GLU A 139 -27.76 5.30 10.85
C GLU A 139 -26.63 4.27 10.94
N GLY A 140 -26.39 3.52 9.87
CA GLY A 140 -25.31 2.54 9.80
C GLY A 140 -23.92 3.20 9.79
N ILE A 141 -23.80 4.32 9.08
CA ILE A 141 -22.55 5.11 9.02
C ILE A 141 -22.25 5.73 10.39
N ASN A 142 -23.25 6.34 11.04
CA ASN A 142 -23.11 6.90 12.39
C ASN A 142 -22.76 5.82 13.41
N TRP A 143 -23.39 4.65 13.36
CA TRP A 143 -23.04 3.53 14.23
C TRP A 143 -21.58 3.12 14.05
N LEU A 144 -21.10 3.03 12.81
CA LEU A 144 -19.73 2.66 12.48
C LEU A 144 -18.73 3.66 13.08
N PHE A 145 -18.99 4.97 12.95
CA PHE A 145 -18.17 6.01 13.57
C PHE A 145 -18.17 5.93 15.09
N GLU A 146 -19.33 5.76 15.73
CA GLU A 146 -19.42 5.66 17.18
C GLU A 146 -18.65 4.46 17.72
N GLN A 147 -18.80 3.27 17.10
CA GLN A 147 -18.04 2.10 17.52
C GLN A 147 -16.53 2.28 17.37
N HIS A 148 -16.10 3.00 16.34
CA HIS A 148 -14.69 3.30 16.09
C HIS A 148 -14.12 4.29 17.09
N ARG A 149 -14.80 5.42 17.29
CA ARG A 149 -14.40 6.49 18.21
C ARG A 149 -14.35 6.01 19.66
N LEU A 150 -15.33 5.20 20.07
CA LEU A 150 -15.36 4.59 21.41
C LEU A 150 -14.35 3.44 21.57
N LYS A 151 -13.50 3.17 20.57
CA LYS A 151 -12.48 2.11 20.55
C LYS A 151 -13.05 0.70 20.82
N LYS A 152 -14.36 0.50 20.61
CA LYS A 152 -15.07 -0.78 20.77
C LYS A 152 -14.78 -1.72 19.60
N LYS A 153 -14.70 -1.18 18.39
CA LYS A 153 -14.32 -1.91 17.16
C LYS A 153 -13.39 -1.06 16.30
N ASN A 154 -12.54 -1.70 15.50
CA ASN A 154 -11.72 -0.98 14.52
C ASN A 154 -12.42 -0.95 13.17
N PHE A 155 -12.81 0.25 12.72
CA PHE A 155 -13.40 0.49 11.41
C PHE A 155 -12.58 1.48 10.57
N ALA A 156 -11.30 1.66 10.89
CA ALA A 156 -10.44 2.66 10.23
C ALA A 156 -10.43 2.51 8.70
N ASP A 157 -10.32 1.27 8.21
CA ASP A 157 -10.26 0.99 6.77
C ASP A 157 -11.58 1.31 6.07
N GLN A 158 -12.72 1.01 6.71
CA GLN A 158 -14.06 1.32 6.19
C GLN A 158 -14.30 2.83 6.16
N ILE A 159 -13.94 3.53 7.24
CA ILE A 159 -14.04 5.00 7.31
C ILE A 159 -13.20 5.64 6.21
N TYR A 160 -11.96 5.17 6.07
CA TYR A 160 -11.06 5.68 5.03
C TYR A 160 -11.57 5.38 3.62
N ALA A 161 -12.11 4.18 3.36
CA ALA A 161 -12.71 3.84 2.08
C ALA A 161 -13.91 4.74 1.74
N LEU A 162 -14.76 5.07 2.72
CA LEU A 162 -15.87 6.01 2.55
C LEU A 162 -15.37 7.43 2.23
N LEU A 163 -14.32 7.89 2.92
CA LEU A 163 -13.68 9.18 2.64
C LEU A 163 -13.10 9.24 1.22
N VAL A 164 -12.39 8.19 0.80
CA VAL A 164 -11.83 8.09 -0.56
C VAL A 164 -12.95 8.10 -1.60
N LEU A 165 -14.02 7.34 -1.36
CA LEU A 165 -15.19 7.30 -2.24
C LEU A 165 -15.82 8.69 -2.38
N GLU A 166 -16.16 9.37 -1.29
CA GLU A 166 -16.77 10.70 -1.35
C GLU A 166 -15.81 11.72 -2.00
N THR A 167 -14.51 11.63 -1.71
CA THR A 167 -13.50 12.51 -2.33
C THR A 167 -13.48 12.34 -3.85
N TRP A 168 -13.47 11.08 -4.33
CA TRP A 168 -13.56 10.78 -5.76
C TRP A 168 -14.88 11.32 -6.34
N GLN A 169 -16.00 11.11 -5.68
CA GLN A 169 -17.31 11.60 -6.13
C GLN A 169 -17.43 13.13 -6.15
N ARG A 170 -16.61 13.88 -5.41
CA ARG A 170 -16.57 15.35 -5.50
C ARG A 170 -15.71 15.84 -6.65
N LEU A 171 -14.69 15.08 -7.02
CA LEU A 171 -13.75 15.44 -8.08
C LEU A 171 -14.26 15.07 -9.48
N PHE A 172 -15.07 14.01 -9.58
CA PHE A 172 -15.41 13.41 -10.87
C PHE A 172 -16.92 13.28 -11.18
N LEU A 173 -17.82 13.56 -10.22
CA LEU A 173 -19.27 13.56 -10.43
C LEU A 173 -19.88 14.93 -10.09
#